data_AF-A0A8H7UPT3-F1
#
_entry.id   AF-A0A8H7UPT3-F1
#
_cell.length_a   1.000
_cell.length_b   1.000
_cell.length_c   1.000
_cell.angle_alpha   90.00
_cell.angle_beta   90.00
_cell.angle_gamma   90.00
#
_symmetry.space_group_name_H-M   'P 1'
#
loop_
_entity.id
_entity.type
_entity.pdbx_description
1 polymer ?
#
loop_
_entity_poly.entity_id
_entity_poly.type
_entity_poly.pdbx_seq_one_letter_code
_entity_poly.pdbx_strand_id
1 'polypeptide(L)'
;MSNVQRIPVLPVHGTSRKKNQMELLKSKRTQIALVVLIIQNSTLVLMMHYSRMNQDPGQPMYIASTAVFMAELIKIAACLIAIMHENGQERFLQVLYRDLACQPKELLKMLIPSGLYAIQNNLLYIALSNLEAATFQVTYQLKILSTAIFSVLLLGTALTKQKWMALLLLMIGVTLVQLPTSSTASSEKITGSTQNQTVGLLAVMASCVSSGFAGCYFEKILKSSNTSMWIRNIQLGISGAFFSFIAVMAYDYPRIAEGGMFQGYGLLTCLVVINQALGGLLVSLVVRYADNILKGFATSLSIILSSVISFRLFDFQPSYHFIFGAMLVMLATFVYGRPVPQTVKRL
;
A
#
# COMPACT_ATOMS: atom_id res chain seq x y z
N MET A 1 1.24 -49.24 -49.85
CA MET A 1 2.04 -48.22 -49.14
C MET A 1 1.60 -46.84 -49.62
N SER A 2 0.71 -46.19 -48.86
CA SER A 2 0.15 -44.86 -49.20
C SER A 2 1.04 -43.75 -48.61
N ASN A 3 1.66 -42.97 -49.49
CA ASN A 3 2.41 -41.77 -49.12
C ASN A 3 1.43 -40.61 -48.86
N VAL A 4 1.19 -40.31 -47.59
CA VAL A 4 0.46 -39.10 -47.16
C VAL A 4 1.46 -37.93 -47.12
N GLN A 5 1.34 -37.01 -48.08
CA GLN A 5 2.04 -35.72 -48.09
C GLN A 5 1.64 -34.92 -46.83
N ARG A 6 2.61 -34.62 -45.95
CA ARG A 6 2.42 -33.68 -44.86
C ARG A 6 2.31 -32.26 -45.43
N ILE A 7 1.14 -31.65 -45.25
CA ILE A 7 0.91 -30.23 -45.49
C ILE A 7 1.83 -29.43 -44.54
N PRO A 8 2.63 -28.47 -45.03
CA PRO A 8 3.40 -27.60 -44.17
C PRO A 8 2.45 -26.66 -43.41
N VAL A 9 2.40 -26.81 -42.09
CA VAL A 9 1.70 -25.86 -41.21
C VAL A 9 2.48 -24.55 -41.26
N LEU A 10 1.96 -23.57 -42.01
CA LEU A 10 2.51 -22.21 -42.02
C LEU A 10 2.52 -21.64 -40.60
N PRO A 11 3.62 -21.04 -40.12
CA PRO A 11 3.66 -20.40 -38.81
C PRO A 11 2.69 -19.21 -38.82
N VAL A 12 1.71 -19.24 -37.91
CA VAL A 12 0.71 -18.17 -37.73
C VAL A 12 1.42 -16.89 -37.24
N HIS A 13 1.96 -16.09 -38.16
CA HIS A 13 2.68 -14.85 -37.87
C HIS A 13 1.81 -13.78 -37.15
N GLY A 14 0.48 -13.90 -37.25
CA GLY A 14 -0.47 -12.97 -36.62
C GLY A 14 -0.64 -13.12 -35.11
N THR A 15 -0.39 -14.29 -34.53
CA THR A 15 -0.60 -14.55 -33.09
C THR A 15 0.56 -14.05 -32.24
N SER A 16 1.79 -14.14 -32.73
CA SER A 16 3.00 -13.63 -32.04
C SER A 16 2.98 -12.11 -31.90
N ARG A 17 2.61 -11.38 -32.96
CA ARG A 17 2.53 -9.90 -32.95
C ARG A 17 1.46 -9.37 -31.99
N LYS A 18 0.26 -9.97 -31.98
CA LYS A 18 -0.82 -9.60 -31.05
C LYS A 18 -0.44 -9.91 -29.58
N LYS A 19 0.23 -11.03 -29.33
CA LYS A 19 0.73 -11.39 -27.99
C LYS A 19 1.78 -10.40 -27.49
N ASN A 20 2.74 -10.03 -28.35
CA ASN A 20 3.77 -9.04 -28.01
C ASN A 20 3.17 -7.65 -27.76
N GLN A 21 2.17 -7.23 -28.53
CA GLN A 21 1.45 -5.97 -28.29
C GLN A 21 0.70 -5.98 -26.95
N MET A 22 0.05 -7.09 -26.60
CA MET A 22 -0.69 -7.22 -25.35
C MET A 22 0.25 -7.22 -24.13
N GLU A 23 1.39 -7.92 -24.20
CA GLU A 23 2.45 -7.87 -23.18
C GLU A 23 3.01 -6.46 -23.01
N LEU A 24 3.26 -5.75 -24.13
CA LEU A 24 3.74 -4.37 -24.10
C LEU A 24 2.73 -3.42 -23.43
N LEU A 25 1.44 -3.53 -23.78
CA LEU A 25 0.38 -2.71 -23.18
C LEU A 25 0.24 -2.99 -21.69
N LYS A 26 0.32 -4.26 -21.28
CA LYS A 26 0.29 -4.65 -19.87
C LYS A 26 1.48 -4.05 -19.11
N SER A 27 2.69 -4.18 -19.66
CA SER A 27 3.91 -3.60 -19.10
C SER A 27 3.82 -2.08 -18.94
N LYS A 28 3.33 -1.37 -19.96
CA LYS A 28 3.11 0.09 -19.89
C LYS A 28 2.14 0.49 -18.79
N ARG A 29 1.01 -0.21 -18.65
CA ARG A 29 0.02 0.07 -17.58
C ARG A 29 0.62 -0.12 -16.20
N THR A 30 1.39 -1.19 -16.00
CA THR A 30 2.09 -1.45 -14.74
C THR A 30 3.09 -0.34 -14.41
N GLN A 31 3.90 0.10 -15.38
CA GLN A 31 4.87 1.19 -15.17
C GLN A 31 4.19 2.51 -14.81
N ILE A 32 3.13 2.89 -15.55
CA ILE A 32 2.38 4.12 -15.28
C ILE A 32 1.78 4.07 -13.87
N ALA A 33 1.14 2.95 -13.50
CA ALA A 33 0.54 2.80 -12.18
C ALA A 33 1.57 2.92 -11.05
N LEU A 34 2.77 2.34 -11.21
CA LEU A 34 3.85 2.43 -10.23
C LEU A 34 4.39 3.86 -10.10
N VAL A 35 4.62 4.56 -11.22
CA VAL A 35 5.10 5.96 -11.20
C VAL A 35 4.08 6.88 -10.54
N VAL A 36 2.80 6.74 -10.88
CA VAL A 36 1.72 7.54 -10.27
C VAL A 36 1.64 7.25 -8.77
N LEU A 37 1.79 5.99 -8.33
CA LEU A 37 1.82 5.64 -6.91
C LEU A 37 3.01 6.27 -6.19
N ILE A 38 4.20 6.30 -6.80
CA ILE A 38 5.40 6.94 -6.22
C ILE A 38 5.14 8.43 -5.98
N ILE A 39 4.62 9.14 -7.00
CA ILE A 39 4.32 10.57 -6.92
C ILE A 39 3.23 10.84 -5.87
N GLN A 40 2.16 10.06 -5.90
CA GLN A 40 1.03 10.22 -4.98
C GLN A 40 1.46 10.00 -3.52
N ASN A 41 2.20 8.92 -3.23
CA ASN A 41 2.70 8.65 -1.87
C ASN A 41 3.66 9.75 -1.39
N SER A 42 4.55 10.23 -2.26
CA SER A 42 5.48 11.32 -1.91
C SER A 42 4.72 12.60 -1.57
N THR A 43 3.73 12.94 -2.39
CA THR A 43 2.86 14.10 -2.18
C THR A 43 2.06 13.96 -0.89
N LEU A 44 1.51 12.77 -0.59
CA LEU A 44 0.75 12.52 0.63
C LEU A 44 1.60 12.72 1.89
N VAL A 45 2.82 12.17 1.91
CA VAL A 45 3.73 12.32 3.06
C VAL A 45 4.07 13.79 3.30
N LEU A 46 4.39 14.53 2.24
CA LEU A 46 4.73 15.97 2.35
C LEU A 46 3.52 16.81 2.79
N MET A 47 2.34 16.55 2.23
CA MET A 47 1.11 17.24 2.63
C MET A 47 0.74 16.94 4.08
N MET A 48 0.86 15.68 4.53
CA MET A 48 0.62 15.33 5.93
C MET A 48 1.61 16.02 6.87
N HIS A 49 2.90 16.09 6.48
CA HIS A 49 3.90 16.78 7.27
C HIS A 49 3.59 18.28 7.38
N TYR A 50 3.33 18.93 6.24
CA TYR A 50 3.01 20.35 6.18
C TYR A 50 1.73 20.69 6.96
N SER A 51 0.69 19.84 6.84
CA SER A 51 -0.59 20.01 7.55
C SER A 51 -0.49 19.88 9.07
N ARG A 52 0.50 19.14 9.57
CA ARG A 52 0.71 18.97 11.01
C ARG A 52 1.69 19.99 11.60
N MET A 53 2.57 20.56 10.79
CA MET A 53 3.55 21.56 11.23
C MET A 53 3.03 22.99 11.15
N ASN A 54 2.24 23.32 10.12
CA ASN A 54 1.71 24.67 9.91
C ASN A 54 0.26 24.75 10.39
N GLN A 55 0.09 24.69 11.71
CA GLN A 55 -1.21 24.93 12.34
C GLN A 55 -1.34 26.40 12.72
N ASP A 56 -2.49 27.00 12.39
CA ASP A 56 -2.79 28.35 12.81
C ASP A 56 -2.85 28.40 14.35
N PRO A 57 -2.23 29.42 14.98
CA PRO A 57 -2.25 29.57 16.43
C PRO A 57 -3.68 29.54 16.98
N GLY A 58 -3.98 28.57 17.84
CA GLY A 58 -5.29 28.43 18.50
C GLY A 58 -6.30 27.50 17.82
N GLN A 59 -5.99 26.91 16.65
CA GLN A 59 -6.85 25.87 16.07
C GLN A 59 -6.47 24.46 16.56
N PRO A 60 -7.47 23.60 16.85
CA PRO A 60 -7.21 22.21 17.23
C PRO A 60 -6.67 21.39 16.04
N MET A 61 -5.77 20.46 16.31
CA MET A 61 -5.31 19.50 15.30
C MET A 61 -6.46 18.58 14.85
N TYR A 62 -6.55 18.33 13.54
CA TYR A 62 -7.54 17.38 13.02
C TYR A 62 -7.32 15.97 13.57
N ILE A 63 -8.41 15.27 13.85
CA ILE A 63 -8.35 13.89 14.36
C ILE A 63 -8.02 12.94 13.20
N ALA A 64 -6.91 12.22 13.32
CA ALA A 64 -6.45 11.31 12.26
C ALA A 64 -7.44 10.16 11.95
N SER A 65 -8.12 9.60 12.95
CA SER A 65 -9.09 8.52 12.75
C SER A 65 -10.30 8.97 11.91
N THR A 66 -10.79 10.20 12.13
CA THR A 66 -11.87 10.79 11.32
C THR A 66 -11.42 10.98 9.86
N ALA A 67 -10.18 11.41 9.63
CA ALA A 67 -9.61 11.61 8.30
C ALA A 67 -9.53 10.28 7.52
N VAL A 68 -9.12 9.19 8.20
CA VAL A 68 -9.11 7.84 7.62
C VAL A 68 -10.51 7.38 7.26
N PHE A 69 -11.49 7.55 8.16
CA PHE A 69 -12.88 7.20 7.89
C PHE A 69 -13.46 7.99 6.70
N MET A 70 -13.22 9.30 6.65
CA MET A 70 -13.64 10.14 5.53
C MET A 70 -12.97 9.74 4.21
N ALA A 71 -11.71 9.34 4.23
CA ALA A 71 -11.02 8.84 3.05
C ALA A 71 -11.67 7.55 2.49
N GLU A 72 -12.17 6.65 3.36
CA GLU A 72 -12.94 5.48 2.93
C GLU A 72 -14.29 5.87 2.30
N LEU A 73 -15.00 6.84 2.87
CA LEU A 73 -16.26 7.33 2.29
C LEU A 73 -16.06 7.97 0.91
N ILE A 74 -15.04 8.81 0.76
CA ILE A 74 -14.68 9.45 -0.52
C ILE A 74 -14.29 8.38 -1.56
N LYS A 75 -13.56 7.35 -1.14
CA LYS A 75 -13.18 6.22 -2.01
C LYS A 75 -14.39 5.46 -2.52
N ILE A 76 -15.36 5.18 -1.64
CA ILE A 76 -16.64 4.54 -2.03
C ILE A 76 -17.38 5.44 -3.03
N ALA A 77 -17.52 6.73 -2.74
CA ALA A 77 -18.20 7.68 -3.62
C ALA A 77 -17.54 7.76 -5.00
N ALA A 78 -16.21 7.85 -5.06
CA ALA A 78 -15.45 7.86 -6.31
C ALA A 78 -15.67 6.58 -7.13
N CYS A 79 -15.69 5.41 -6.49
CA CYS A 79 -16.00 4.15 -7.17
C CYS A 79 -17.44 4.09 -7.68
N LEU A 80 -18.42 4.60 -6.93
CA LEU A 80 -19.81 4.65 -7.39
C LEU A 80 -19.95 5.54 -8.63
N ILE A 81 -19.31 6.71 -8.62
CA ILE A 81 -19.28 7.62 -9.79
C ILE A 81 -18.62 6.91 -10.99
N ALA A 82 -17.50 6.21 -10.79
CA ALA A 82 -16.83 5.48 -11.86
C ALA A 82 -17.71 4.37 -12.47
N ILE A 83 -18.44 3.61 -11.65
CA ILE A 83 -19.36 2.57 -12.13
C ILE A 83 -20.52 3.18 -12.92
N MET A 84 -21.07 4.29 -12.43
CA MET A 84 -22.15 5.01 -13.12
C MET A 84 -21.68 5.51 -14.48
N HIS A 85 -20.46 6.04 -14.57
CA HIS A 85 -19.88 6.50 -15.83
C HIS A 85 -19.56 5.34 -16.80
N GLU A 86 -19.07 4.19 -16.30
CA GLU A 86 -18.74 3.03 -17.14
C GLU A 86 -19.97 2.30 -17.70
N ASN A 87 -21.05 2.21 -16.93
CA ASN A 87 -22.20 1.35 -17.27
C ASN A 87 -23.47 2.14 -17.65
N GLY A 88 -23.47 3.46 -17.47
CA GLY A 88 -24.65 4.31 -17.61
C GLY A 88 -25.61 4.19 -16.42
N GLN A 89 -26.53 5.15 -16.31
CA GLN A 89 -27.49 5.22 -15.20
C GLN A 89 -28.43 4.00 -15.14
N GLU A 90 -28.86 3.49 -16.30
CA GLU A 90 -29.83 2.39 -16.38
C GLU A 90 -29.31 1.09 -15.78
N ARG A 91 -28.01 0.78 -15.98
CA ARG A 91 -27.39 -0.46 -15.49
C ARG A 91 -26.71 -0.30 -14.14
N PHE A 92 -26.55 0.94 -13.65
CA PHE A 92 -25.86 1.23 -12.39
C PHE A 92 -26.46 0.48 -11.20
N LEU A 93 -27.78 0.61 -10.98
CA LEU A 93 -28.47 -0.05 -9.87
C LEU A 93 -28.44 -1.57 -10.01
N GLN A 94 -28.56 -2.08 -11.23
CA GLN A 94 -28.51 -3.52 -11.50
C GLN A 94 -27.13 -4.11 -11.17
N VAL A 95 -26.05 -3.42 -11.54
CA VAL A 95 -24.67 -3.82 -11.20
C VAL A 95 -24.46 -3.78 -9.70
N LEU A 96 -24.90 -2.71 -9.02
CA LEU A 96 -24.75 -2.58 -7.57
C LEU A 96 -25.51 -3.67 -6.82
N TYR A 97 -26.78 -3.91 -7.19
CA TYR A 97 -27.60 -4.95 -6.57
C TYR A 97 -27.00 -6.35 -6.80
N ARG A 98 -26.61 -6.67 -8.03
CA ARG A 98 -26.04 -7.97 -8.38
C ARG A 98 -24.71 -8.24 -7.68
N ASP A 99 -23.80 -7.27 -7.67
CA ASP A 99 -22.41 -7.49 -7.26
C ASP A 99 -22.12 -7.11 -5.80
N LEU A 100 -22.99 -6.36 -5.12
CA LEU A 100 -22.93 -6.13 -3.67
C LEU A 100 -24.00 -6.93 -2.92
N ALA A 101 -25.29 -6.68 -3.21
CA ALA A 101 -26.38 -7.22 -2.39
C ALA A 101 -26.53 -8.74 -2.57
N CYS A 102 -26.41 -9.25 -3.79
CA CYS A 102 -26.51 -10.70 -4.05
C CYS A 102 -25.22 -11.48 -3.78
N GLN A 103 -24.10 -10.81 -3.43
CA GLN A 103 -22.80 -11.45 -3.18
C GLN A 103 -22.22 -11.09 -1.79
N PRO A 104 -22.94 -11.31 -0.67
CA PRO A 104 -22.45 -10.97 0.66
C PRO A 104 -21.20 -11.75 1.06
N LYS A 105 -20.98 -12.94 0.48
CA LYS A 105 -19.75 -13.73 0.67
C LYS A 105 -18.50 -12.99 0.18
N GLU A 106 -18.62 -12.18 -0.87
CA GLU A 106 -17.50 -11.41 -1.40
C GLU A 106 -17.16 -10.22 -0.49
N LEU A 107 -18.18 -9.59 0.09
CA LEU A 107 -17.99 -8.58 1.14
C LEU A 107 -17.33 -9.18 2.38
N LEU A 108 -17.76 -10.37 2.81
CA LEU A 108 -17.18 -11.07 3.96
C LEU A 108 -15.69 -11.41 3.73
N LYS A 109 -15.31 -11.80 2.51
CA LYS A 109 -13.90 -11.99 2.14
C LYS A 109 -13.10 -10.69 2.27
N MET A 110 -13.68 -9.54 1.96
CA MET A 110 -13.02 -8.23 2.11
C MET A 110 -12.94 -7.73 3.56
N LEU A 111 -13.69 -8.30 4.51
CA LEU A 111 -13.49 -8.01 5.93
C LEU A 111 -12.16 -8.54 6.46
N ILE A 112 -11.66 -9.65 5.93
CA ILE A 112 -10.39 -10.25 6.36
C ILE A 112 -9.21 -9.28 6.14
N PRO A 113 -8.92 -8.78 4.93
CA PRO A 113 -7.81 -7.85 4.74
C PRO A 113 -8.03 -6.52 5.49
N SER A 114 -9.23 -5.95 5.47
CA SER A 114 -9.50 -4.68 6.18
C SER A 114 -9.36 -4.81 7.70
N GLY A 115 -9.83 -5.91 8.28
CA GLY A 115 -9.68 -6.19 9.71
C GLY A 115 -8.23 -6.41 10.11
N LEU A 116 -7.46 -7.13 9.29
CA LEU A 116 -6.03 -7.30 9.50
C LEU A 116 -5.26 -5.98 9.39
N TYR A 117 -5.63 -5.08 8.47
CA TYR A 117 -5.04 -3.74 8.42
C TYR A 117 -5.40 -2.90 9.66
N ALA A 118 -6.63 -3.03 10.18
CA ALA A 118 -7.03 -2.37 11.42
C ALA A 118 -6.26 -2.90 12.64
N ILE A 119 -6.11 -4.22 12.76
CA ILE A 119 -5.30 -4.88 13.80
C ILE A 119 -3.83 -4.45 13.67
N GLN A 120 -3.29 -4.45 12.45
CA GLN A 120 -1.94 -4.00 12.17
C GLN A 120 -1.69 -2.60 12.72
N ASN A 121 -2.59 -1.65 12.47
CA ASN A 121 -2.44 -0.28 12.96
C ASN A 121 -2.37 -0.24 14.49
N ASN A 122 -3.22 -0.99 15.20
CA ASN A 122 -3.18 -1.06 16.66
C ASN A 122 -1.91 -1.71 17.19
N LEU A 123 -1.44 -2.80 16.56
CA LEU A 123 -0.17 -3.43 16.91
C LEU A 123 1.01 -2.48 16.71
N LEU A 124 0.97 -1.60 15.70
CA LEU A 124 2.00 -0.59 15.49
C LEU A 124 2.02 0.45 16.61
N TYR A 125 0.86 0.90 17.11
CA TYR A 125 0.81 1.78 18.28
C TYR A 125 1.41 1.11 19.52
N ILE A 126 1.03 -0.14 19.79
CA ILE A 126 1.60 -0.91 20.91
C ILE A 126 3.12 -1.03 20.78
N ALA A 127 3.61 -1.33 19.58
CA ALA A 127 5.04 -1.45 19.33
C ALA A 127 5.78 -0.11 19.52
N LEU A 128 5.25 1.00 19.00
CA LEU A 128 5.83 2.33 19.15
C LEU A 128 5.89 2.78 20.62
N SER A 129 4.90 2.41 21.44
CA SER A 129 4.88 2.74 22.87
C SER A 129 5.87 1.91 23.69
N ASN A 130 6.37 0.79 23.17
CA ASN A 130 7.19 -0.18 23.90
C ASN A 130 8.60 -0.40 23.32
N LEU A 131 8.92 0.20 22.17
CA LEU A 131 10.21 0.09 21.50
C LEU A 131 10.83 1.47 21.24
N GLU A 132 12.15 1.51 21.30
CA GLU A 132 12.90 2.63 20.75
C GLU A 132 12.69 2.74 19.24
N ALA A 133 12.66 3.97 18.72
CA ALA A 133 12.43 4.26 17.31
C ALA A 133 13.37 3.49 16.37
N ALA A 134 14.67 3.39 16.69
CA ALA A 134 15.62 2.66 15.85
C ALA A 134 15.28 1.17 15.77
N THR A 135 14.99 0.51 16.91
CA THR A 135 14.57 -0.90 16.94
C THR A 135 13.26 -1.10 16.18
N PHE A 136 12.26 -0.24 16.41
CA PHE A 136 10.99 -0.30 15.71
C PHE A 136 11.17 -0.20 14.19
N GLN A 137 11.95 0.78 13.71
CA GLN A 137 12.17 0.98 12.27
C GLN A 137 12.82 -0.25 11.64
N VAL A 138 13.89 -0.79 12.24
CA VAL A 138 14.57 -1.98 11.70
C VAL A 138 13.62 -3.18 11.63
N THR A 139 12.87 -3.45 12.70
CA THR A 139 11.99 -4.61 12.77
C THR A 139 10.76 -4.46 11.86
N TYR A 140 10.22 -3.26 11.71
CA TYR A 140 9.03 -3.02 10.87
C TYR A 140 9.27 -3.29 9.38
N GLN A 141 10.53 -3.20 8.93
CA GLN A 141 10.88 -3.49 7.53
C GLN A 141 10.84 -4.99 7.17
N LEU A 142 10.72 -5.88 8.17
CA LEU A 142 10.42 -7.30 7.95
C LEU A 142 9.11 -7.52 7.18
N LYS A 143 8.20 -6.53 7.15
CA LYS A 143 7.00 -6.55 6.31
C LYS A 143 7.29 -6.83 4.83
N ILE A 144 8.45 -6.39 4.32
CA ILE A 144 8.87 -6.62 2.93
C ILE A 144 9.07 -8.12 2.70
N LEU A 145 9.79 -8.78 3.62
CA LEU A 145 10.04 -10.21 3.56
C LEU A 145 8.76 -11.01 3.81
N SER A 146 7.94 -10.61 4.77
CA SER A 146 6.65 -11.26 5.02
C SER A 146 5.74 -11.23 3.79
N THR A 147 5.67 -10.08 3.11
CA THR A 147 4.92 -9.95 1.84
C THR A 147 5.46 -10.89 0.78
N ALA A 148 6.78 -11.01 0.64
CA ALA A 148 7.38 -11.94 -0.32
C ALA A 148 7.08 -13.40 0.01
N ILE A 149 7.16 -13.80 1.28
CA ILE A 149 6.81 -15.15 1.75
C ILE A 149 5.34 -15.45 1.43
N PHE A 150 4.41 -14.58 1.81
CA PHE A 150 2.99 -14.79 1.51
C PHE A 150 2.66 -14.70 0.02
N SER A 151 3.43 -13.96 -0.77
CA SER A 151 3.32 -13.98 -2.23
C SER A 151 3.62 -15.36 -2.79
N VAL A 152 4.69 -16.01 -2.30
CA VAL A 152 5.02 -17.39 -2.69
C VAL A 152 3.95 -18.37 -2.20
N LEU A 153 3.54 -18.27 -0.94
CA LEU A 153 2.61 -19.24 -0.32
C LEU A 153 1.16 -19.11 -0.82
N LEU A 154 0.61 -17.90 -0.94
CA LEU A 154 -0.81 -17.67 -1.25
C LEU A 154 -1.11 -17.52 -2.74
N LEU A 155 -0.19 -16.89 -3.49
CA LEU A 155 -0.33 -16.59 -4.92
C LEU A 155 0.49 -17.54 -5.80
N GLY A 156 1.35 -18.38 -5.22
CA GLY A 156 2.18 -19.33 -5.96
C GLY A 156 3.26 -18.66 -6.81
N THR A 157 3.66 -17.43 -6.47
CA THR A 157 4.69 -16.70 -7.23
C THR A 157 6.04 -17.39 -7.12
N ALA A 158 6.75 -17.54 -8.24
CA ALA A 158 8.12 -18.07 -8.25
C ALA A 158 9.13 -16.92 -8.18
N LEU A 159 9.88 -16.85 -7.06
CA LEU A 159 10.95 -15.89 -6.88
C LEU A 159 12.31 -16.58 -7.02
N THR A 160 13.17 -16.06 -7.89
CA THR A 160 14.55 -16.55 -8.03
C THR A 160 15.41 -16.10 -6.85
N LYS A 161 16.56 -16.77 -6.65
CA LYS A 161 17.56 -16.34 -5.65
C LYS A 161 17.94 -14.87 -5.80
N GLN A 162 18.07 -14.36 -7.04
CA GLN A 162 18.34 -12.95 -7.30
C GLN A 162 17.24 -12.03 -6.78
N LYS A 163 15.96 -12.38 -6.95
CA LYS A 163 14.83 -11.59 -6.45
C LYS A 163 14.76 -11.59 -4.92
N TRP A 164 15.06 -12.73 -4.28
CA TRP A 164 15.19 -12.79 -2.82
C TRP A 164 16.31 -11.89 -2.30
N MET A 165 17.47 -11.90 -2.94
CA MET A 165 18.57 -11.00 -2.58
C MET A 165 18.20 -9.52 -2.78
N ALA A 166 17.47 -9.19 -3.85
CA ALA A 166 16.99 -7.83 -4.08
C ALA A 166 16.00 -7.37 -2.98
N LEU A 167 15.16 -8.27 -2.46
CA LEU A 167 14.23 -7.95 -1.37
C LEU A 167 14.96 -7.73 -0.04
N LEU A 168 15.99 -8.52 0.26
CA LEU A 168 16.85 -8.30 1.42
C LEU A 168 17.60 -6.97 1.32
N LEU A 169 18.14 -6.68 0.13
CA LEU A 169 18.82 -5.42 -0.15
C LEU A 169 17.88 -4.22 -0.01
N LEU A 170 16.62 -4.36 -0.48
CA LEU A 170 15.58 -3.35 -0.31
C LEU A 170 15.30 -3.11 1.18
N MET A 171 15.14 -4.18 1.97
CA MET A 171 14.89 -4.07 3.40
C MET A 171 16.01 -3.28 4.10
N ILE A 172 17.28 -3.66 3.87
CA ILE A 172 18.44 -2.97 4.44
C ILE A 172 18.48 -1.50 4.00
N GLY A 173 18.29 -1.24 2.71
CA GLY A 173 18.32 0.11 2.16
C GLY A 173 17.26 1.02 2.77
N VAL A 174 16.02 0.56 2.90
CA VAL A 174 14.95 1.38 3.49
C VAL A 174 15.16 1.56 4.98
N THR A 175 15.63 0.54 5.71
CA THR A 175 15.99 0.69 7.12
C THR A 175 16.99 1.81 7.31
N LEU A 176 18.07 1.84 6.51
CA LEU A 176 19.10 2.89 6.58
C LEU A 176 18.56 4.28 6.23
N VAL A 177 17.66 4.38 5.25
CA VAL A 177 16.98 5.63 4.89
C VAL A 177 16.09 6.16 6.03
N GLN A 178 15.53 5.27 6.84
CA GLN A 178 14.58 5.61 7.90
C GLN A 178 15.18 5.64 9.31
N LEU A 179 16.49 5.43 9.45
CA LEU A 179 17.14 5.52 10.76
C LEU A 179 17.01 6.95 11.32
N PRO A 180 16.58 7.10 12.60
CA PRO A 180 16.56 8.40 13.25
C PRO A 180 17.97 9.01 13.22
N THR A 181 18.09 10.28 12.83
CA THR A 181 19.37 11.00 12.92
C THR A 181 19.55 11.46 14.36
N SER A 182 20.73 11.23 14.94
CA SER A 182 21.02 11.43 16.38
C SER A 182 20.73 12.85 16.92
N SER A 183 20.52 13.83 16.04
CA SER A 183 20.08 15.19 16.36
C SER A 183 18.64 15.31 16.85
N THR A 184 17.82 14.26 16.72
CA THR A 184 16.42 14.21 17.20
C THR A 184 16.25 13.23 18.36
N ALA A 185 17.34 12.89 19.07
CA ALA A 185 17.29 12.09 20.30
C ALA A 185 16.82 12.91 21.54
N SER A 186 16.02 13.95 21.31
CA SER A 186 15.28 14.66 22.34
C SER A 186 13.88 14.05 22.46
N SER A 187 13.78 12.73 22.67
CA SER A 187 12.55 12.21 23.26
C SER A 187 12.60 12.55 24.73
N GLU A 188 11.75 13.51 25.12
CA GLU A 188 11.23 13.58 26.48
C GLU A 188 10.93 12.14 26.94
N LYS A 189 11.72 11.68 27.92
CA LYS A 189 11.38 10.48 28.66
C LYS A 189 10.04 10.77 29.31
N ILE A 190 8.96 10.19 28.79
CA ILE A 190 7.70 10.10 29.55
C ILE A 190 8.05 9.25 30.77
N THR A 191 8.37 9.94 31.86
CA THR A 191 8.56 9.40 33.19
C THR A 191 7.25 8.75 33.62
N GLY A 192 7.12 7.42 33.46
CA GLY A 192 6.02 6.67 34.06
C GLY A 192 5.62 5.34 33.44
N SER A 193 5.92 5.06 32.17
CA SER A 193 5.54 3.77 31.55
C SER A 193 6.71 2.80 31.48
N THR A 194 6.64 1.68 32.21
CA THR A 194 7.56 0.55 32.07
C THR A 194 7.50 0.01 30.64
N GLN A 195 8.45 0.40 29.79
CA GLN A 195 8.54 -0.09 28.41
C GLN A 195 8.82 -1.60 28.44
N ASN A 196 7.90 -2.41 27.90
CA ASN A 196 8.12 -3.84 27.77
C ASN A 196 8.59 -4.16 26.35
N GLN A 197 9.91 -4.21 26.17
CA GLN A 197 10.54 -4.45 24.87
C GLN A 197 10.07 -5.76 24.22
N THR A 198 9.79 -6.80 25.01
CA THR A 198 9.32 -8.08 24.47
C THR A 198 7.92 -7.96 23.85
N VAL A 199 7.01 -7.25 24.53
CA VAL A 199 5.66 -6.95 24.01
C VAL A 199 5.77 -6.11 22.75
N GLY A 200 6.65 -5.10 22.75
CA GLY A 200 6.90 -4.27 21.58
C GLY A 200 7.40 -5.07 20.37
N LEU A 201 8.39 -5.95 20.56
CA LEU A 201 8.95 -6.81 19.51
C LEU A 201 7.92 -7.80 18.96
N LEU A 202 7.15 -8.45 19.83
CA LEU A 202 6.08 -9.36 19.41
C LEU A 202 4.99 -8.62 18.63
N ALA A 203 4.62 -7.42 19.07
CA ALA A 203 3.61 -6.60 18.40
C ALA A 203 4.06 -6.18 16.99
N VAL A 204 5.29 -5.69 16.81
CA VAL A 204 5.78 -5.30 15.47
C VAL A 204 5.94 -6.52 14.56
N MET A 205 6.38 -7.68 15.06
CA MET A 205 6.44 -8.90 14.25
C MET A 205 5.05 -9.37 13.81
N ALA A 206 4.07 -9.40 14.72
CA ALA A 206 2.68 -9.71 14.39
C ALA A 206 2.09 -8.71 13.38
N SER A 207 2.44 -7.42 13.51
CA SER A 207 2.04 -6.38 12.55
C SER A 207 2.63 -6.62 11.14
N CYS A 208 3.88 -7.10 11.05
CA CYS A 208 4.53 -7.38 9.77
C CYS A 208 3.89 -8.60 9.08
N VAL A 209 3.62 -9.66 9.85
CA VAL A 209 2.98 -10.89 9.36
C VAL A 209 1.55 -10.60 8.88
N SER A 210 0.76 -9.88 9.68
CA SER A 210 -0.60 -9.49 9.30
C SER A 210 -0.63 -8.61 8.05
N SER A 211 0.31 -7.66 7.92
CA SER A 211 0.42 -6.80 6.73
C SER A 211 0.73 -7.59 5.46
N GLY A 212 1.74 -8.48 5.52
CA GLY A 212 2.12 -9.32 4.40
C GLY A 212 0.99 -10.23 3.96
N PHE A 213 0.32 -10.89 4.92
CA PHE A 213 -0.84 -11.74 4.63
C PHE A 213 -2.00 -10.94 4.03
N ALA A 214 -2.42 -9.84 4.66
CA ALA A 214 -3.56 -9.03 4.22
C ALA A 214 -3.36 -8.51 2.79
N GLY A 215 -2.16 -8.03 2.48
CA GLY A 215 -1.81 -7.55 1.14
C GLY A 215 -1.85 -8.65 0.08
N CYS A 216 -1.25 -9.81 0.35
CA CYS A 216 -1.27 -10.94 -0.59
C CYS A 216 -2.65 -11.59 -0.72
N TYR A 217 -3.43 -11.61 0.36
CA TYR A 217 -4.82 -12.09 0.33
C TYR A 217 -5.71 -11.16 -0.49
N PHE A 218 -5.59 -9.84 -0.31
CA PHE A 218 -6.28 -8.85 -1.14
C PHE A 218 -5.88 -8.97 -2.62
N GLU A 219 -4.59 -9.14 -2.91
CA GLU A 219 -4.10 -9.39 -4.26
C GLU A 219 -4.74 -10.65 -4.87
N LYS A 220 -4.85 -11.73 -4.09
CA LYS A 220 -5.47 -12.98 -4.53
C LYS A 220 -6.95 -12.76 -4.87
N ILE A 221 -7.72 -12.04 -4.05
CA ILE A 221 -9.13 -11.74 -4.35
C ILE A 221 -9.25 -10.86 -5.59
N LEU A 222 -8.42 -9.82 -5.70
CA LEU A 222 -8.41 -8.94 -6.85
C LEU A 222 -8.10 -9.70 -8.13
N LYS A 223 -7.15 -10.64 -8.13
CA LYS A 223 -6.72 -11.33 -9.36
C LYS A 223 -7.52 -12.59 -9.69
N SER A 224 -8.22 -13.18 -8.72
CA SER A 224 -9.00 -14.42 -8.92
C SER A 224 -10.37 -14.22 -9.55
N SER A 225 -10.86 -12.98 -9.63
CA SER A 225 -12.20 -12.68 -10.15
C SER A 225 -12.17 -11.67 -11.31
N ASN A 226 -13.11 -11.86 -12.24
CA ASN A 226 -13.39 -10.92 -13.33
C ASN A 226 -14.28 -9.75 -12.89
N THR A 227 -14.62 -9.66 -11.61
CA THR A 227 -15.35 -8.55 -11.02
C THR A 227 -14.61 -7.23 -11.27
N SER A 228 -15.36 -6.16 -11.51
CA SER A 228 -14.81 -4.82 -11.70
C SER A 228 -13.95 -4.40 -10.50
N MET A 229 -12.84 -3.72 -10.76
CA MET A 229 -11.97 -3.17 -9.71
C MET A 229 -12.72 -2.18 -8.82
N TRP A 230 -13.64 -1.40 -9.39
CA TRP A 230 -14.46 -0.45 -8.65
C TRP A 230 -15.36 -1.15 -7.62
N ILE A 231 -16.00 -2.25 -8.00
CA ILE A 231 -16.80 -3.07 -7.07
C ILE A 231 -15.93 -3.63 -5.95
N ARG A 232 -14.75 -4.15 -6.29
CA ARG A 232 -13.81 -4.67 -5.28
C ARG A 232 -13.34 -3.58 -4.31
N ASN A 233 -13.14 -2.36 -4.80
CA ASN A 233 -12.82 -1.21 -3.97
C ASN A 233 -14.02 -0.73 -3.12
N ILE A 234 -15.25 -0.84 -3.60
CA ILE A 234 -16.43 -0.55 -2.77
C ILE A 234 -16.55 -1.59 -1.66
N GLN A 235 -16.41 -2.89 -1.96
CA GLN A 235 -16.46 -3.94 -0.95
C GLN A 235 -15.37 -3.76 0.12
N LEU A 236 -14.14 -3.44 -0.30
CA LEU A 236 -13.04 -3.12 0.61
C LEU A 236 -13.27 -1.81 1.37
N GLY A 237 -13.83 -0.80 0.70
CA GLY A 237 -14.14 0.50 1.29
C GLY A 237 -15.22 0.40 2.35
N ILE A 238 -16.27 -0.39 2.13
CA ILE A 238 -17.33 -0.65 3.12
C ILE A 238 -16.73 -1.33 4.36
N SER A 239 -15.91 -2.37 4.16
CA SER A 239 -15.25 -3.03 5.30
C SER A 239 -14.24 -2.12 6.01
N GLY A 240 -13.51 -1.29 5.26
CA GLY A 240 -12.58 -0.29 5.81
C GLY A 240 -13.30 0.82 6.59
N ALA A 241 -14.41 1.34 6.07
CA ALA A 241 -15.26 2.32 6.73
C ALA A 241 -15.82 1.77 8.05
N PHE A 242 -16.24 0.49 8.07
CA PHE A 242 -16.69 -0.18 9.28
C PHE A 242 -15.61 -0.20 10.38
N PHE A 243 -14.39 -0.67 10.06
CA PHE A 243 -13.31 -0.73 11.06
C PHE A 243 -12.79 0.65 11.47
N SER A 244 -12.71 1.61 10.53
CA SER A 244 -12.30 2.98 10.85
C SER A 244 -13.34 3.69 11.69
N PHE A 245 -14.65 3.47 11.47
CA PHE A 245 -15.70 3.98 12.36
C PHE A 245 -15.56 3.43 13.77
N ILE A 246 -15.31 2.13 13.93
CA ILE A 246 -15.04 1.53 15.25
C ILE A 246 -13.83 2.22 15.91
N ALA A 247 -12.75 2.48 15.16
CA ALA A 247 -11.58 3.17 15.69
C ALA A 247 -11.91 4.61 16.14
N VAL A 248 -12.71 5.34 15.37
CA VAL A 248 -13.18 6.69 15.75
C VAL A 248 -13.96 6.63 17.07
N MET A 249 -14.89 5.68 17.20
CA MET A 249 -15.70 5.52 18.42
C MET A 249 -14.87 5.06 19.63
N ALA A 250 -13.89 4.17 19.42
CA ALA A 250 -13.10 3.59 20.49
C ALA A 250 -12.03 4.53 21.04
N TYR A 251 -11.37 5.32 20.17
CA TYR A 251 -10.20 6.11 20.55
C TYR A 251 -10.45 7.61 20.64
N ASP A 252 -11.34 8.17 19.81
CA ASP A 252 -11.46 9.63 19.65
C ASP A 252 -12.86 10.17 19.96
N TYR A 253 -13.81 9.32 20.40
CA TYR A 253 -15.17 9.77 20.75
C TYR A 253 -15.21 10.93 21.76
N PRO A 254 -14.41 10.96 22.86
CA PRO A 254 -14.43 12.08 23.79
C PRO A 254 -14.06 13.42 23.12
N ARG A 255 -13.01 13.40 22.29
CA ARG A 255 -12.55 14.59 21.55
C ARG A 255 -13.59 15.04 20.52
N ILE A 256 -14.33 14.10 19.93
CA ILE A 256 -15.42 14.37 18.99
C ILE A 256 -16.64 14.93 19.69
N ALA A 257 -16.93 14.47 20.91
CA ALA A 257 -18.04 15.00 21.71
C ALA A 257 -17.80 16.47 22.11
N GLU A 258 -16.55 16.85 22.33
CA GLU A 258 -16.17 18.22 22.70
C GLU A 258 -16.07 19.17 21.49
N GLY A 259 -15.36 18.79 20.43
CA GLY A 259 -15.05 19.67 19.30
C GLY A 259 -15.74 19.31 17.97
N GLY A 260 -16.52 18.23 17.95
CA GLY A 260 -17.12 17.69 16.74
C GLY A 260 -16.17 16.84 15.90
N MET A 261 -16.74 16.13 14.92
CA MET A 261 -15.99 15.20 14.07
C MET A 261 -15.01 15.91 13.11
N PHE A 262 -15.36 17.13 12.68
CA PHE A 262 -14.59 17.90 11.68
C PHE A 262 -13.72 19.00 12.31
N GLN A 263 -13.39 18.90 13.60
CA GLN A 263 -12.48 19.86 14.22
C GLN A 263 -11.11 19.85 13.53
N GLY A 264 -10.55 21.04 13.32
CA GLY A 264 -9.26 21.21 12.64
C GLY A 264 -9.26 20.90 11.14
N TYR A 265 -10.43 20.70 10.52
CA TYR A 265 -10.53 20.52 9.06
C TYR A 265 -10.42 21.86 8.34
N GLY A 266 -9.22 22.16 7.82
CA GLY A 266 -9.00 23.20 6.83
C GLY A 266 -8.98 22.66 5.40
N LEU A 267 -8.80 23.55 4.42
CA LEU A 267 -8.64 23.18 3.01
C LEU A 267 -7.52 22.15 2.82
N LEU A 268 -6.39 22.34 3.49
CA LEU A 268 -5.25 21.44 3.41
C LEU A 268 -5.57 20.05 3.96
N THR A 269 -6.29 19.95 5.09
CA THR A 269 -6.76 18.68 5.64
C THR A 269 -7.68 17.96 4.65
N CYS A 270 -8.60 18.68 4.01
CA CYS A 270 -9.46 18.12 2.96
C CYS A 270 -8.64 17.59 1.77
N LEU A 271 -7.62 18.33 1.32
CA LEU A 271 -6.71 17.87 0.27
C LEU A 271 -5.93 16.61 0.68
N VAL A 272 -5.48 16.52 1.93
CA VAL A 272 -4.83 15.32 2.49
C VAL A 272 -5.79 14.12 2.45
N VAL A 273 -7.03 14.29 2.90
CA VAL A 273 -8.05 13.22 2.91
C VAL A 273 -8.40 12.76 1.50
N ILE A 274 -8.56 13.68 0.55
CA ILE A 274 -8.78 13.36 -0.86
C ILE A 274 -7.58 12.60 -1.44
N ASN A 275 -6.36 13.08 -1.19
CA ASN A 275 -5.15 12.43 -1.67
C ASN A 275 -4.95 11.04 -1.05
N GLN A 276 -5.35 10.85 0.21
CA GLN A 276 -5.36 9.54 0.88
C GLN A 276 -6.37 8.59 0.23
N ALA A 277 -7.58 9.06 -0.10
CA ALA A 277 -8.57 8.28 -0.81
C ALA A 277 -8.07 7.86 -2.21
N LEU A 278 -7.47 8.79 -2.96
CA LEU A 278 -6.84 8.53 -4.27
C LEU A 278 -5.72 7.50 -4.16
N GLY A 279 -4.86 7.60 -3.15
CA GLY A 279 -3.82 6.60 -2.88
C GLY A 279 -4.38 5.21 -2.66
N GLY A 280 -5.47 5.08 -1.91
CA GLY A 280 -6.16 3.80 -1.72
C GLY A 280 -6.67 3.18 -3.03
N LEU A 281 -7.23 3.99 -3.93
CA LEU A 281 -7.64 3.52 -5.27
C LEU A 281 -6.43 3.12 -6.12
N LEU A 282 -5.36 3.90 -6.10
CA LEU A 282 -4.13 3.60 -6.83
C LEU A 282 -3.45 2.32 -6.34
N VAL A 283 -3.50 2.04 -5.03
CA VAL A 283 -2.99 0.78 -4.47
C VAL A 283 -3.72 -0.41 -5.08
N SER A 284 -5.05 -0.37 -5.20
CA SER A 284 -5.80 -1.45 -5.85
C SER A 284 -5.43 -1.63 -7.33
N LEU A 285 -5.18 -0.53 -8.04
CA LEU A 285 -4.77 -0.50 -9.44
C LEU A 285 -3.39 -1.14 -9.63
N VAL A 286 -2.43 -0.74 -8.79
CA VAL A 286 -1.07 -1.28 -8.78
C VAL A 286 -1.10 -2.76 -8.43
N VAL A 287 -1.85 -3.17 -7.40
CA VAL A 287 -1.95 -4.59 -7.03
C VAL A 287 -2.61 -5.41 -8.15
N ARG A 288 -3.58 -4.87 -8.87
CA ARG A 288 -4.21 -5.55 -10.02
C ARG A 288 -3.22 -5.75 -11.18
N TYR A 289 -2.49 -4.71 -11.59
CA TYR A 289 -1.65 -4.75 -12.80
C TYR A 289 -0.19 -5.19 -12.53
N ALA A 290 0.30 -4.98 -11.32
CA ALA A 290 1.61 -5.36 -10.84
C ALA A 290 1.43 -6.49 -9.81
N ASP A 291 2.00 -6.34 -8.63
CA ASP A 291 1.82 -7.20 -7.47
C ASP A 291 2.13 -6.40 -6.20
N ASN A 292 1.83 -6.98 -5.03
CA ASN A 292 2.05 -6.31 -3.75
C ASN A 292 3.55 -6.14 -3.42
N ILE A 293 4.45 -6.88 -4.06
CA ILE A 293 5.90 -6.72 -3.91
C ILE A 293 6.36 -5.44 -4.61
N LEU A 294 5.96 -5.22 -5.87
CA LEU A 294 6.26 -4.02 -6.65
C LEU A 294 5.63 -2.77 -6.02
N LYS A 295 4.45 -2.90 -5.38
CA LYS A 295 3.90 -1.83 -4.51
C LYS A 295 4.87 -1.47 -3.38
N GLY A 296 5.50 -2.47 -2.76
CA GLY A 296 6.54 -2.29 -1.74
C GLY A 296 7.72 -1.48 -2.28
N PHE A 297 8.27 -1.84 -3.44
CA PHE A 297 9.33 -1.08 -4.10
C PHE A 297 8.92 0.37 -4.42
N ALA A 298 7.73 0.58 -4.98
CA ALA A 298 7.21 1.92 -5.24
C ALA A 298 7.08 2.76 -3.96
N THR A 299 6.65 2.15 -2.86
CA THR A 299 6.58 2.83 -1.56
C THR A 299 7.98 3.21 -1.06
N SER A 300 8.97 2.31 -1.19
CA SER A 300 10.37 2.59 -0.84
C SER A 300 10.97 3.74 -1.65
N LEU A 301 10.71 3.76 -2.96
CA LEU A 301 11.16 4.86 -3.84
C LEU A 301 10.46 6.18 -3.50
N SER A 302 9.19 6.15 -3.10
CA SER A 302 8.47 7.35 -2.67
C SER A 302 9.05 7.99 -1.42
N ILE A 303 9.61 7.21 -0.50
CA ILE A 303 10.31 7.72 0.69
C ILE A 303 11.56 8.50 0.27
N ILE A 304 12.34 7.96 -0.68
CA ILE A 304 13.54 8.66 -1.18
C ILE A 304 13.12 9.94 -1.91
N LEU A 305 12.11 9.86 -2.78
CA LEU A 305 11.62 11.02 -3.52
C LEU A 305 11.10 12.12 -2.58
N SER A 306 10.29 11.76 -1.58
CA SER A 306 9.80 12.75 -0.60
C SER A 306 10.95 13.37 0.19
N SER A 307 11.94 12.60 0.62
CA SER A 307 13.13 13.12 1.30
C SER A 307 13.96 14.06 0.43
N VAL A 308 14.11 13.78 -0.87
CA VAL A 308 14.80 14.67 -1.82
C VAL A 308 14.01 15.96 -2.03
N ILE A 309 12.68 15.90 -2.08
CA ILE A 309 11.85 17.10 -2.15
C ILE A 309 11.96 17.90 -0.84
N SER A 310 11.96 17.24 0.31
CA SER A 310 12.15 17.88 1.62
C SER A 310 13.52 18.54 1.77
N PHE A 311 14.58 17.97 1.18
CA PHE A 311 15.90 18.60 1.09
C PHE A 311 15.82 19.99 0.45
N ARG A 312 15.03 20.13 -0.61
CA ARG A 312 14.91 21.36 -1.38
C ARG A 312 13.94 22.37 -0.78
N LEU A 313 12.87 21.90 -0.13
CA LEU A 313 11.77 22.74 0.35
C LEU A 313 11.80 23.05 1.85
N PHE A 314 12.45 22.20 2.65
CA PHE A 314 12.39 22.24 4.12
C PHE A 314 13.78 22.16 4.77
N ASP A 315 14.86 22.48 4.05
CA ASP A 315 16.26 22.48 4.53
C ASP A 315 16.70 21.19 5.24
N PHE A 316 16.09 20.05 4.90
CA PHE A 316 16.49 18.75 5.43
C PHE A 316 17.96 18.48 5.09
N GLN A 317 18.76 17.94 6.01
CA GLN A 317 20.15 17.54 5.71
C GLN A 317 20.26 16.00 5.66
N PRO A 318 20.58 15.40 4.50
CA PRO A 318 20.59 13.95 4.36
C PRO A 318 21.82 13.38 5.07
N SER A 319 21.60 12.43 5.97
CA SER A 319 22.68 11.74 6.66
C SER A 319 23.45 10.81 5.70
N TYR A 320 24.68 10.44 6.05
CA TYR A 320 25.44 9.44 5.29
C TYR A 320 24.71 8.09 5.20
N HIS A 321 24.01 7.69 6.27
CA HIS A 321 23.15 6.50 6.29
C HIS A 321 22.02 6.61 5.27
N PHE A 322 21.39 7.79 5.15
CA PHE A 322 20.36 8.05 4.17
C PHE A 322 20.88 7.89 2.73
N ILE A 323 22.02 8.51 2.39
CA ILE A 323 22.59 8.44 1.04
C ILE A 323 22.94 7.00 0.67
N PHE A 324 23.62 6.29 1.58
CA PHE A 324 23.98 4.89 1.36
C PHE A 324 22.74 4.00 1.23
N GLY A 325 21.75 4.17 2.11
CA GLY A 325 20.48 3.46 2.04
C GLY A 325 19.73 3.70 0.72
N ALA A 326 19.69 4.95 0.25
CA ALA A 326 19.06 5.31 -1.01
C ALA A 326 19.73 4.60 -2.21
N MET A 327 21.06 4.52 -2.23
CA MET A 327 21.80 3.76 -3.25
C MET A 327 21.42 2.27 -3.24
N LEU A 328 21.29 1.66 -2.06
CA LEU A 328 20.87 0.26 -1.95
C LEU A 328 19.44 0.02 -2.44
N VAL A 329 18.51 0.93 -2.15
CA VAL A 329 17.12 0.84 -2.66
C VAL A 329 17.08 0.96 -4.18
N MET A 330 17.86 1.87 -4.78
CA MET A 330 17.97 2.00 -6.23
C MET A 330 18.56 0.74 -6.87
N LEU A 331 19.62 0.20 -6.28
CA LEU A 331 20.23 -1.06 -6.73
C LEU A 331 19.27 -2.24 -6.62
N ALA A 332 18.57 -2.37 -5.49
CA ALA A 332 17.56 -3.41 -5.27
C ALA A 332 16.44 -3.34 -6.32
N THR A 333 15.94 -2.14 -6.60
CA THR A 333 14.90 -1.89 -7.61
C THR A 333 15.39 -2.34 -9.00
N PHE A 334 16.61 -1.97 -9.37
CA PHE A 334 17.20 -2.35 -10.65
C PHE A 334 17.40 -3.87 -10.76
N VAL A 335 17.94 -4.52 -9.73
CA VAL A 335 18.16 -5.97 -9.71
C VAL A 335 16.84 -6.73 -9.79
N TYR A 336 15.82 -6.31 -9.05
CA TYR A 336 14.50 -6.96 -9.06
C TYR A 336 13.78 -6.83 -10.41
N GLY A 337 13.97 -5.68 -11.09
CA GLY A 337 13.36 -5.38 -12.39
C GLY A 337 13.96 -6.14 -13.57
N ARG A 338 15.10 -6.82 -13.41
CA ARG A 338 15.72 -7.59 -14.49
C ARG A 338 14.85 -8.81 -14.89
N PRO A 339 14.66 -9.07 -16.19
CA PRO A 339 13.96 -10.26 -16.64
C PRO A 339 14.74 -11.51 -16.24
N VAL A 340 14.04 -12.50 -15.68
CA VAL A 340 14.64 -13.79 -15.33
C VAL A 340 14.79 -14.61 -16.63
N PRO A 341 15.99 -15.15 -16.94
CA PRO A 341 16.18 -16.05 -18.07
C PRO A 341 15.22 -17.24 -17.99
N GLN A 342 14.60 -17.61 -19.11
CA GLN A 342 13.49 -18.58 -19.19
C GLN A 342 13.83 -20.02 -18.73
N THR A 343 15.08 -20.29 -18.34
CA THR A 343 15.56 -21.61 -17.92
C THR A 343 14.96 -22.11 -16.59
N VAL A 344 14.21 -21.27 -15.86
CA VAL A 344 13.56 -21.62 -14.59
C VAL A 344 12.04 -21.47 -14.69
N LYS A 345 11.41 -22.17 -15.63
CA LYS A 345 9.97 -22.50 -15.54
C LYS A 345 9.85 -23.99 -15.23
N ARG A 346 9.86 -24.28 -13.92
CA ARG A 346 9.39 -25.50 -13.22
C ARG A 346 9.65 -26.86 -13.89
N LEU A 347 10.53 -27.63 -13.24
CA LEU A 347 10.16 -29.00 -12.84
C LEU A 347 9.04 -28.93 -11.80
#